data_AF-A0A938T962-F1
#
_entry.id   AF-A0A938T962-F1
#
_cell.length_a   1.000
_cell.length_b   1.000
_cell.length_c   1.000
_cell.angle_alpha   90.00
_cell.angle_beta   90.00
_cell.angle_gamma   90.00
#
_symmetry.space_group_name_H-M   'P 1'
#
loop_
_entity.id
_entity.type
_entity.pdbx_description
1 polymer ?
#
loop_
_entity_poly.entity_id
_entity_poly.type
_entity_poly.pdbx_seq_one_letter_code
_entity_poly.pdbx_strand_id
1 'polypeptide(L)'
;MKSKTTVNVAPIPVASHAVMGDPSGRRRSWLLLLLPLGCVCASIAAPPAESVQRFKKQEDQRPDLNRMMAAVTNPAYFVALEPRLPRYHFSGLTSNTVALLESTNPAVRRTGVIALIHQNATLPAIRAQVAARLADDDPTVREAAAEYLIWHGTGEEIPVLRATAAVEPDPFTQAAITDAESIIERREKQGGGHTGPDRNGSSTSPAAVQPPRTYAEALALVTNPAAPGCVEAAAAFYRTRDAFEPMRIFRGREPETEAIQEKLRRATLAAVLFGFTRTEEMGDAERTGNVPVARAFMPPLRDFFEPGSKSFGLKMGGGGGAFSNTIHTGYDVAWLRDNLTVVAVADGVVRRALYNQTWGHIVILEHRLPDDSWICSLYGHLSPALTVKPGEVVRKGQRLGALGRSCTWENGGYWSHLHFGMRTGEFGTARWVAGYYPSKIWNEEPHGWVDPQVFIREHSPAATVPSQAAGTDTQPVVTGIP
;
A
#
# COMPACT_ATOMS: atom_id res chain seq x y z
N MET A 1 -33.39 -57.95 11.18
CA MET A 1 -34.67 -57.56 11.81
C MET A 1 -35.09 -56.19 11.28
N LYS A 2 -36.40 -56.03 11.06
CA LYS A 2 -37.15 -54.89 10.47
C LYS A 2 -36.82 -53.56 11.19
N SER A 3 -36.98 -52.34 10.66
CA SER A 3 -37.92 -51.81 9.66
C SER A 3 -37.40 -50.50 9.01
N LYS A 4 -37.95 -50.22 7.82
CA LYS A 4 -37.86 -48.98 7.04
C LYS A 4 -38.73 -47.87 7.64
N THR A 5 -38.37 -46.60 7.43
CA THR A 5 -39.37 -45.56 7.06
C THR A 5 -38.70 -44.47 6.21
N THR A 6 -39.13 -44.40 4.95
CA THR A 6 -38.91 -43.31 4.00
C THR A 6 -40.00 -42.26 4.18
N VAL A 7 -39.67 -40.97 4.02
CA VAL A 7 -40.64 -39.91 3.73
C VAL A 7 -40.19 -39.18 2.47
N ASN A 8 -41.11 -39.08 1.52
CA ASN A 8 -41.02 -38.40 0.24
C ASN A 8 -42.15 -37.35 0.18
N VAL A 9 -42.19 -36.55 -0.90
CA VAL A 9 -43.22 -35.56 -1.33
C VAL A 9 -42.84 -34.11 -0.97
N ALA A 10 -42.89 -33.09 -1.83
CA ALA A 10 -43.01 -32.86 -3.29
C ALA A 10 -42.84 -31.33 -3.53
N PRO A 11 -42.62 -30.83 -4.77
CA PRO A 11 -42.25 -29.44 -5.04
C PRO A 11 -43.44 -28.48 -5.20
N ILE A 12 -43.23 -27.19 -4.89
CA ILE A 12 -44.21 -26.10 -5.02
C ILE A 12 -44.02 -25.38 -6.38
N PRO A 13 -45.11 -24.98 -7.09
CA PRO A 13 -45.09 -24.75 -8.53
C PRO A 13 -44.80 -23.30 -8.95
N VAL A 14 -44.33 -23.20 -10.21
CA VAL A 14 -44.27 -22.01 -11.05
C VAL A 14 -45.67 -21.72 -11.61
N ALA A 15 -46.11 -20.46 -11.60
CA ALA A 15 -47.26 -20.01 -12.35
C ALA A 15 -46.90 -18.77 -13.20
N SER A 16 -46.90 -18.99 -14.50
CA SER A 16 -46.95 -17.98 -15.57
C SER A 16 -48.38 -17.88 -16.07
N HIS A 17 -48.94 -16.68 -16.19
CA HIS A 17 -49.94 -16.34 -17.22
C HIS A 17 -50.02 -14.84 -17.45
N ALA A 18 -49.86 -14.44 -18.71
CA ALA A 18 -50.32 -13.19 -19.28
C ALA A 18 -51.81 -13.29 -19.65
N VAL A 19 -52.52 -12.14 -19.73
CA VAL A 19 -53.48 -11.74 -20.81
C VAL A 19 -54.07 -10.34 -20.48
N MET A 20 -54.08 -9.49 -21.53
CA MET A 20 -54.94 -8.33 -21.90
C MET A 20 -56.02 -7.85 -20.90
N GLY A 21 -56.28 -6.56 -20.63
CA GLY A 21 -56.36 -5.38 -21.50
C GLY A 21 -57.83 -4.97 -21.68
N ASP A 22 -58.28 -3.84 -21.10
CA ASP A 22 -59.20 -2.81 -21.68
C ASP A 22 -59.63 -1.76 -20.59
N PRO A 23 -59.96 -0.49 -20.95
CA PRO A 23 -59.96 0.69 -20.09
C PRO A 23 -61.38 1.20 -19.75
N SER A 24 -61.45 1.99 -18.68
CA SER A 24 -62.41 3.09 -18.46
C SER A 24 -62.36 3.38 -16.95
N GLY A 25 -61.98 4.56 -16.49
CA GLY A 25 -62.63 5.82 -16.82
C GLY A 25 -63.58 6.18 -15.67
N ARG A 26 -63.01 6.79 -14.61
CA ARG A 26 -63.60 7.81 -13.70
C ARG A 26 -62.96 7.72 -12.30
N ARG A 27 -61.92 8.53 -12.07
CA ARG A 27 -61.57 8.99 -10.71
C ARG A 27 -62.20 10.37 -10.50
N ARG A 28 -62.99 10.49 -9.44
CA ARG A 28 -63.48 11.76 -8.88
C ARG A 28 -62.39 12.36 -7.99
N SER A 29 -62.13 13.64 -8.18
CA SER A 29 -61.24 14.48 -7.37
C SER A 29 -61.64 14.52 -5.91
N TRP A 30 -60.67 14.43 -5.00
CA TRP A 30 -60.72 15.06 -3.68
C TRP A 30 -59.32 15.49 -3.23
N LEU A 31 -59.19 16.80 -2.99
CA LEU A 31 -58.33 17.51 -2.04
C LEU A 31 -56.82 17.21 -1.99
N LEU A 32 -56.04 18.22 -2.41
CA LEU A 32 -54.66 18.42 -1.99
C LEU A 32 -54.59 18.60 -0.46
N LEU A 33 -53.89 17.69 0.21
CA LEU A 33 -53.18 17.97 1.45
C LEU A 33 -51.67 17.94 1.14
N LEU A 34 -51.08 19.13 1.09
CA LEU A 34 -49.63 19.31 1.10
C LEU A 34 -49.10 18.92 2.49
N LEU A 35 -48.57 17.70 2.61
CA LEU A 35 -47.69 17.32 3.72
C LEU A 35 -46.24 17.58 3.28
N PRO A 36 -45.41 18.24 4.09
CA PRO A 36 -44.01 18.42 3.75
C PRO A 36 -43.33 17.05 3.74
N LEU A 37 -42.62 16.74 2.65
CA LEU A 37 -41.62 15.68 2.62
C LEU A 37 -40.51 16.05 3.58
N GLY A 38 -40.72 15.71 4.86
CA GLY A 38 -39.68 15.72 5.87
C GLY A 38 -38.61 14.75 5.44
N CYS A 39 -37.45 15.29 5.05
CA CYS A 39 -36.20 14.58 4.94
C CYS A 39 -35.96 13.89 6.29
N VAL A 40 -36.20 12.58 6.37
CA VAL A 40 -35.75 11.79 7.51
C VAL A 40 -34.23 11.63 7.34
N CYS A 41 -33.50 12.68 7.67
CA CYS A 41 -32.14 12.54 8.15
C CYS A 41 -32.26 11.79 9.48
N ALA A 42 -32.27 10.47 9.44
CA ALA A 42 -31.95 9.69 10.61
C ALA A 42 -30.52 10.10 10.99
N SER A 43 -30.42 11.01 11.96
CA SER A 43 -29.17 11.31 12.65
C SER A 43 -28.72 10.01 13.29
N ILE A 44 -27.88 9.25 12.59
CA ILE A 44 -27.10 8.17 13.18
C ILE A 44 -26.19 8.89 14.18
N ALA A 45 -26.61 8.91 15.45
CA ALA A 45 -25.79 9.45 16.52
C ALA A 45 -24.42 8.77 16.42
N ALA A 46 -23.35 9.56 16.37
CA ALA A 46 -22.01 9.02 16.44
C ALA A 46 -21.95 8.13 17.70
N PRO A 47 -21.55 6.86 17.58
CA PRO A 47 -21.44 5.99 18.71
C PRO A 47 -20.40 6.60 19.66
N PRO A 48 -20.55 6.42 20.98
CA PRO A 48 -19.61 6.94 21.95
C PRO A 48 -18.19 6.55 21.59
N ALA A 49 -17.19 7.39 21.88
CA ALA A 49 -15.77 7.10 21.60
C ALA A 49 -15.34 5.71 22.14
N GLU A 50 -15.93 5.27 23.24
CA GLU A 50 -15.78 3.94 23.81
C GLU A 50 -16.14 2.79 22.84
N SER A 51 -17.16 2.97 22.00
CA SER A 51 -17.58 1.97 21.01
C SER A 51 -16.55 1.80 19.90
N VAL A 52 -15.96 2.91 19.43
CA VAL A 52 -14.88 2.88 18.44
C VAL A 52 -13.64 2.23 19.04
N GLN A 53 -13.29 2.57 20.29
CA GLN A 53 -12.16 1.94 20.99
C GLN A 53 -12.38 0.44 21.24
N ARG A 54 -13.60 0.05 21.60
CA ARG A 54 -13.99 -1.36 21.74
C ARG A 54 -13.89 -2.10 20.41
N PHE A 55 -14.39 -1.52 19.32
CA PHE A 55 -14.24 -2.08 17.97
C PHE A 55 -12.76 -2.30 17.63
N LYS A 56 -11.92 -1.28 17.81
CA LYS A 56 -10.47 -1.36 17.56
C LYS A 56 -9.85 -2.54 18.32
N LYS A 57 -10.10 -2.64 19.63
CA LYS A 57 -9.60 -3.73 20.48
C LYS A 57 -10.09 -5.11 20.02
N GLN A 58 -11.37 -5.23 19.67
CA GLN A 58 -11.95 -6.49 19.23
C GLN A 58 -11.38 -6.94 17.89
N GLU A 59 -11.25 -6.03 16.93
CA GLU A 59 -10.62 -6.31 15.63
C GLU A 59 -9.15 -6.69 15.77
N ASP A 60 -8.42 -6.02 16.66
CA ASP A 60 -7.00 -6.29 16.89
C ASP A 60 -6.74 -7.66 17.54
N GLN A 61 -7.69 -8.15 18.35
CA GLN A 61 -7.57 -9.41 19.10
C GLN A 61 -8.23 -10.60 18.40
N ARG A 62 -9.41 -10.40 17.83
CA ARG A 62 -10.23 -11.43 17.19
C ARG A 62 -11.01 -10.83 16.02
N PRO A 63 -10.36 -10.63 14.86
CA PRO A 63 -11.00 -10.12 13.65
C PRO A 63 -12.29 -10.85 13.31
N ASP A 64 -13.32 -10.11 12.90
CA ASP A 64 -14.62 -10.68 12.55
C ASP A 64 -15.17 -10.01 11.28
N LEU A 65 -15.53 -10.81 10.28
CA LEU A 65 -15.98 -10.28 8.99
C LEU A 65 -17.32 -9.56 9.12
N ASN A 66 -18.27 -10.06 9.92
CA ASN A 66 -19.58 -9.44 10.07
C ASN A 66 -19.46 -8.09 10.78
N ARG A 67 -18.60 -8.00 11.79
CA ARG A 67 -18.29 -6.74 12.48
C ARG A 67 -17.62 -5.74 11.53
N MET A 68 -16.69 -6.19 10.70
CA MET A 68 -16.08 -5.32 9.67
C MET A 68 -17.11 -4.86 8.62
N MET A 69 -17.99 -5.75 8.14
CA MET A 69 -19.09 -5.41 7.22
C MET A 69 -20.05 -4.36 7.80
N ALA A 70 -20.32 -4.41 9.10
CA ALA A 70 -21.12 -3.40 9.78
C ALA A 70 -20.36 -2.07 9.97
N ALA A 71 -19.05 -2.12 10.23
CA ALA A 71 -18.23 -0.93 10.43
C ALA A 71 -17.99 -0.16 9.13
N VAL A 72 -17.75 -0.85 8.01
CA VAL A 72 -17.47 -0.22 6.71
C VAL A 72 -18.66 0.56 6.14
N THR A 73 -19.88 0.29 6.60
CA THR A 73 -21.09 1.00 6.18
C THR A 73 -21.53 2.08 7.18
N ASN A 74 -20.80 2.26 8.28
CA ASN A 74 -21.16 3.18 9.34
C ASN A 74 -20.07 4.25 9.53
N PRO A 75 -20.34 5.53 9.15
CA PRO A 75 -19.35 6.62 9.19
C PRO A 75 -18.64 6.81 10.53
N ALA A 76 -19.30 6.43 11.61
CA ALA A 76 -18.73 6.44 12.94
C ALA A 76 -17.43 5.65 13.12
N TYR A 77 -17.27 4.54 12.39
CA TYR A 77 -16.14 3.63 12.53
C TYR A 77 -15.05 3.90 11.52
N PHE A 78 -15.23 4.86 10.61
CA PHE A 78 -14.30 5.14 9.51
C PHE A 78 -12.87 5.43 10.00
N VAL A 79 -12.74 6.16 11.11
CA VAL A 79 -11.45 6.46 11.78
C VAL A 79 -10.72 5.23 12.34
N ALA A 80 -11.36 4.06 12.35
CA ALA A 80 -10.78 2.81 12.80
C ALA A 80 -10.42 1.86 11.66
N LEU A 81 -10.84 2.17 10.43
CA LEU A 81 -10.73 1.26 9.28
C LEU A 81 -9.31 1.17 8.71
N GLU A 82 -8.55 2.26 8.68
CA GLU A 82 -7.29 2.35 7.92
C GLU A 82 -6.33 1.16 8.13
N PRO A 83 -5.92 0.78 9.36
CA PRO A 83 -5.02 -0.37 9.54
C PRO A 83 -5.74 -1.74 9.59
N ARG A 84 -7.08 -1.78 9.51
CA ARG A 84 -7.90 -2.98 9.76
C ARG A 84 -8.62 -3.50 8.52
N LEU A 85 -9.22 -2.62 7.73
CA LEU A 85 -9.95 -2.97 6.53
C LEU A 85 -9.05 -3.62 5.46
N PRO A 86 -7.83 -3.13 5.17
CA PRO A 86 -6.91 -3.76 4.20
C PRO A 86 -6.40 -5.15 4.59
N ARG A 87 -6.76 -5.64 5.78
CA ARG A 87 -6.44 -7.00 6.23
C ARG A 87 -7.40 -8.05 5.69
N TYR A 88 -8.60 -7.63 5.29
CA TYR A 88 -9.63 -8.52 4.77
C TYR A 88 -9.46 -8.68 3.25
N HIS A 89 -9.09 -9.88 2.81
CA HIS A 89 -8.86 -10.22 1.40
C HIS A 89 -10.12 -10.84 0.76
N PHE A 90 -11.30 -10.49 1.29
CA PHE A 90 -12.57 -11.15 0.98
C PHE A 90 -13.43 -10.34 0.01
N SER A 91 -13.78 -10.93 -1.13
CA SER A 91 -14.53 -10.26 -2.21
C SER A 91 -15.96 -9.86 -1.83
N GLY A 92 -16.60 -10.54 -0.86
CA GLY A 92 -17.93 -10.15 -0.38
C GLY A 92 -17.95 -8.82 0.40
N LEU A 93 -16.78 -8.29 0.77
CA LEU A 93 -16.64 -6.96 1.40
C LEU A 93 -16.43 -5.84 0.36
N THR A 94 -16.12 -6.22 -0.89
CA THR A 94 -15.66 -5.29 -1.93
C THR A 94 -16.70 -4.26 -2.30
N SER A 95 -17.97 -4.63 -2.46
CA SER A 95 -19.03 -3.66 -2.77
C SER A 95 -19.17 -2.57 -1.71
N ASN A 96 -19.08 -2.94 -0.42
CA ASN A 96 -19.12 -1.97 0.67
C ASN A 96 -17.85 -1.10 0.72
N THR A 97 -16.71 -1.66 0.34
CA THR A 97 -15.43 -0.94 0.29
C THR A 97 -15.41 0.07 -0.85
N VAL A 98 -15.97 -0.27 -2.02
CA VAL A 98 -16.13 0.66 -3.15
C VAL A 98 -16.97 1.87 -2.75
N ALA A 99 -18.01 1.68 -1.93
CA ALA A 99 -18.84 2.79 -1.46
C ALA A 99 -18.06 3.84 -0.64
N LEU A 100 -16.91 3.48 -0.05
CA LEU A 100 -16.04 4.45 0.65
C LEU A 100 -15.41 5.48 -0.29
N LEU A 101 -15.28 5.17 -1.58
CA LEU A 101 -14.70 6.08 -2.58
C LEU A 101 -15.55 7.33 -2.79
N GLU A 102 -16.83 7.30 -2.39
CA GLU A 102 -17.76 8.44 -2.46
C GLU A 102 -17.83 9.24 -1.16
N SER A 103 -16.99 8.91 -0.17
CA SER A 103 -16.93 9.67 1.09
C SER A 103 -16.48 11.10 0.86
N THR A 104 -17.07 12.05 1.58
CA THR A 104 -16.59 13.44 1.63
C THR A 104 -15.25 13.58 2.35
N ASN A 105 -14.82 12.57 3.12
CA ASN A 105 -13.55 12.57 3.82
C ASN A 105 -12.45 11.87 2.97
N PRO A 106 -11.39 12.58 2.55
CA PRO A 106 -10.35 11.99 1.71
C PRO A 106 -9.61 10.83 2.38
N ALA A 107 -9.42 10.85 3.70
CA ALA A 107 -8.78 9.73 4.42
C ALA A 107 -9.61 8.43 4.32
N VAL A 108 -10.94 8.56 4.22
CA VAL A 108 -11.85 7.43 4.04
C VAL A 108 -11.80 6.91 2.61
N ARG A 109 -11.79 7.82 1.62
CA ARG A 109 -11.59 7.45 0.21
C ARG A 109 -10.28 6.71 0.03
N ARG A 110 -9.18 7.26 0.56
CA ARG A 110 -7.84 6.64 0.58
C ARG A 110 -7.87 5.24 1.21
N THR A 111 -8.47 5.11 2.39
CA THR A 111 -8.63 3.80 3.08
C THR A 111 -9.38 2.79 2.21
N GLY A 112 -10.45 3.23 1.53
CA GLY A 112 -11.18 2.43 0.56
C GLY A 112 -10.30 1.93 -0.58
N VAL A 113 -9.54 2.83 -1.22
CA VAL A 113 -8.62 2.47 -2.31
C VAL A 113 -7.58 1.44 -1.84
N ILE A 114 -6.90 1.70 -0.72
CA ILE A 114 -5.90 0.77 -0.18
C ILE A 114 -6.52 -0.59 0.13
N ALA A 115 -7.72 -0.62 0.72
CA ALA A 115 -8.42 -1.89 0.96
C ALA A 115 -8.76 -2.65 -0.33
N LEU A 116 -9.11 -1.96 -1.42
CA LEU A 116 -9.38 -2.59 -2.72
C LEU A 116 -8.14 -3.25 -3.34
N ILE A 117 -6.94 -2.72 -3.07
CA ILE A 117 -5.67 -3.36 -3.46
C ILE A 117 -5.61 -4.76 -2.84
N HIS A 118 -5.80 -4.83 -1.53
CA HIS A 118 -5.61 -6.06 -0.75
C HIS A 118 -6.79 -7.02 -0.84
N GLN A 119 -7.98 -6.53 -1.19
CA GLN A 119 -9.12 -7.36 -1.58
C GLN A 119 -9.00 -7.95 -3.00
N ASN A 120 -7.89 -7.65 -3.71
CA ASN A 120 -7.66 -8.07 -5.09
C ASN A 120 -8.83 -7.73 -6.03
N ALA A 121 -9.41 -6.54 -5.84
CA ALA A 121 -10.63 -6.11 -6.51
C ALA A 121 -10.33 -5.74 -7.97
N THR A 122 -10.26 -6.72 -8.85
CA THR A 122 -9.75 -6.58 -10.24
C THR A 122 -10.82 -6.33 -11.30
N LEU A 123 -12.10 -6.29 -10.92
CA LEU A 123 -13.21 -6.10 -11.87
C LEU A 123 -13.07 -4.78 -12.63
N PRO A 124 -13.28 -4.75 -13.96
CA PRO A 124 -13.13 -3.52 -14.76
C PRO A 124 -13.96 -2.34 -14.24
N ALA A 125 -15.20 -2.59 -13.78
CA ALA A 125 -16.05 -1.55 -13.20
C ALA A 125 -15.49 -0.95 -11.90
N ILE A 126 -14.72 -1.72 -11.13
CA ILE A 126 -14.03 -1.23 -9.92
C ILE A 126 -12.78 -0.45 -10.33
N ARG A 127 -11.99 -0.98 -11.27
CA ARG A 127 -10.82 -0.25 -11.81
C ARG A 127 -11.21 1.11 -12.34
N ALA A 128 -12.28 1.22 -13.11
CA ALA A 128 -12.78 2.48 -13.63
C ALA A 128 -13.15 3.49 -12.51
N GLN A 129 -13.77 3.02 -11.41
CA GLN A 129 -14.09 3.87 -10.27
C GLN A 129 -12.84 4.33 -9.52
N VAL A 130 -11.84 3.46 -9.35
CA VAL A 130 -10.56 3.84 -8.74
C VAL A 130 -9.76 4.78 -9.66
N ALA A 131 -9.72 4.51 -10.96
CA ALA A 131 -9.06 5.39 -11.95
C ALA A 131 -9.70 6.78 -11.99
N ALA A 132 -11.02 6.90 -11.79
CA ALA A 132 -11.68 8.20 -11.65
C ALA A 132 -11.18 9.01 -10.43
N ARG A 133 -10.60 8.37 -9.41
CA ARG A 133 -9.94 9.04 -8.27
C ARG A 133 -8.56 9.59 -8.61
N LEU A 134 -8.00 9.36 -9.81
CA LEU A 134 -6.85 10.13 -10.30
C LEU A 134 -7.17 11.61 -10.51
N ALA A 135 -8.45 11.99 -10.54
CA ALA A 135 -8.91 13.39 -10.61
C ALA A 135 -9.43 13.91 -9.25
N ASP A 136 -9.19 13.19 -8.15
CA ASP A 136 -9.60 13.59 -6.80
C ASP A 136 -8.93 14.91 -6.38
N ASP A 137 -9.58 15.72 -5.54
CA ASP A 137 -9.03 16.99 -5.07
C ASP A 137 -7.85 16.79 -4.11
N ASP A 138 -7.86 15.69 -3.36
CA ASP A 138 -6.81 15.34 -2.41
C ASP A 138 -5.69 14.51 -3.07
N PRO A 139 -4.43 14.99 -3.05
CA PRO A 139 -3.31 14.27 -3.67
C PRO A 139 -3.04 12.90 -3.05
N THR A 140 -3.39 12.68 -1.77
CA THR A 140 -3.22 11.38 -1.11
C THR A 140 -4.19 10.32 -1.64
N VAL A 141 -5.36 10.74 -2.14
CA VAL A 141 -6.33 9.85 -2.78
C VAL A 141 -5.89 9.55 -4.21
N ARG A 142 -5.42 10.56 -4.96
CA ARG A 142 -4.82 10.36 -6.30
C ARG A 142 -3.63 9.41 -6.24
N GLU A 143 -2.76 9.58 -5.24
CA GLU A 143 -1.59 8.73 -5.00
C GLU A 143 -2.01 7.28 -4.69
N ALA A 144 -3.01 7.07 -3.83
CA ALA A 144 -3.54 5.74 -3.54
C ALA A 144 -4.18 5.10 -4.78
N ALA A 145 -4.86 5.87 -5.63
CA ALA A 145 -5.43 5.38 -6.88
C ALA A 145 -4.35 4.91 -7.85
N ALA A 146 -3.24 5.66 -7.97
CA ALA A 146 -2.09 5.24 -8.75
C ALA A 146 -1.45 3.96 -8.18
N GLU A 147 -1.29 3.87 -6.86
CA GLU A 147 -0.84 2.63 -6.21
C GLU A 147 -1.80 1.47 -6.49
N TYR A 148 -3.12 1.65 -6.47
CA TYR A 148 -4.02 0.57 -6.88
C TYR A 148 -3.80 0.13 -8.33
N LEU A 149 -3.55 1.05 -9.26
CA LEU A 149 -3.29 0.75 -10.67
C LEU A 149 -1.92 0.09 -10.89
N ILE A 150 -0.93 0.37 -10.04
CA ILE A 150 0.34 -0.38 -10.00
C ILE A 150 0.06 -1.89 -9.83
N TRP A 151 -0.86 -2.26 -8.94
CA TRP A 151 -1.20 -3.66 -8.69
C TRP A 151 -2.19 -4.21 -9.73
N HIS A 152 -3.29 -3.50 -9.99
CA HIS A 152 -4.46 -4.06 -10.69
C HIS A 152 -4.78 -3.40 -12.03
N GLY A 153 -4.06 -2.35 -12.41
CA GLY A 153 -4.26 -1.63 -13.67
C GLY A 153 -3.88 -2.48 -14.89
N THR A 154 -4.44 -2.10 -16.03
CA THR A 154 -4.28 -2.76 -17.33
C THR A 154 -3.95 -1.73 -18.40
N GLY A 155 -3.67 -2.17 -19.63
CA GLY A 155 -3.47 -1.27 -20.76
C GLY A 155 -4.61 -0.24 -20.97
N GLU A 156 -5.83 -0.51 -20.49
CA GLU A 156 -6.97 0.42 -20.57
C GLU A 156 -6.74 1.73 -19.81
N GLU A 157 -5.95 1.71 -18.73
CA GLU A 157 -5.71 2.87 -17.88
C GLU A 157 -4.47 3.71 -18.28
N ILE A 158 -3.63 3.23 -19.22
CA ILE A 158 -2.43 3.96 -19.68
C ILE A 158 -2.76 5.39 -20.19
N PRO A 159 -3.80 5.62 -21.03
CA PRO A 159 -4.07 6.96 -21.53
C PRO A 159 -4.38 7.99 -20.44
N VAL A 160 -5.16 7.59 -19.41
CA VAL A 160 -5.51 8.49 -18.30
C VAL A 160 -4.32 8.71 -17.37
N LEU A 161 -3.49 7.69 -17.13
CA LEU A 161 -2.25 7.84 -16.36
C LEU A 161 -1.31 8.85 -17.01
N ARG A 162 -1.03 8.72 -18.32
CA ARG A 162 -0.19 9.66 -19.07
C ARG A 162 -0.70 11.10 -19.01
N ALA A 163 -1.99 11.28 -19.25
CA ALA A 163 -2.63 12.59 -19.23
C ALA A 163 -2.54 13.22 -17.84
N THR A 164 -2.73 12.43 -16.78
CA THR A 164 -2.68 12.90 -15.38
C THR A 164 -1.24 13.21 -14.95
N ALA A 165 -0.27 12.34 -15.26
CA ALA A 165 1.14 12.53 -14.93
C ALA A 165 1.71 13.84 -15.50
N ALA A 166 1.28 14.21 -16.71
CA ALA A 166 1.73 15.42 -17.39
C ALA A 166 1.34 16.74 -16.68
N VAL A 167 0.30 16.71 -15.85
CA VAL A 167 -0.25 17.91 -15.18
C VAL A 167 -0.30 17.81 -13.66
N GLU A 168 0.07 16.66 -13.07
CA GLU A 168 0.07 16.47 -11.62
C GLU A 168 1.11 17.37 -10.94
N PRO A 169 0.69 18.32 -10.09
CA PRO A 169 1.61 19.22 -9.41
C PRO A 169 2.32 18.56 -8.21
N ASP A 170 1.74 17.51 -7.63
CA ASP A 170 2.34 16.84 -6.49
C ASP A 170 3.40 15.82 -6.92
N PRO A 171 4.68 15.97 -6.51
CA PRO A 171 5.75 15.13 -7.01
C PRO A 171 5.65 13.66 -6.57
N PHE A 172 5.02 13.37 -5.41
CA PHE A 172 4.87 12.00 -4.93
C PHE A 172 3.75 11.28 -5.68
N THR A 173 2.63 11.97 -5.89
CA THR A 173 1.53 11.49 -6.72
C THR A 173 1.98 11.31 -8.17
N GLN A 174 2.73 12.27 -8.72
CA GLN A 174 3.27 12.17 -10.08
C GLN A 174 4.21 10.95 -10.22
N ALA A 175 5.07 10.71 -9.24
CA ALA A 175 5.94 9.53 -9.22
C ALA A 175 5.15 8.22 -9.19
N ALA A 176 4.08 8.15 -8.38
CA ALA A 176 3.20 6.99 -8.33
C ALA A 176 2.47 6.73 -9.66
N ILE A 177 1.94 7.78 -10.30
CA ILE A 177 1.24 7.67 -11.59
C ILE A 177 2.21 7.21 -12.70
N THR A 178 3.40 7.80 -12.74
CA THR A 178 4.43 7.48 -13.74
C THR A 178 4.91 6.02 -13.61
N ASP A 179 5.06 5.54 -12.38
CA ASP A 179 5.46 4.16 -12.11
C ASP A 179 4.31 3.18 -12.42
N ALA A 180 3.05 3.56 -12.14
CA ALA A 180 1.87 2.78 -12.53
C ALA A 180 1.82 2.55 -14.05
N GLU A 181 1.99 3.62 -14.83
CA GLU A 181 2.08 3.53 -16.29
C GLU A 181 3.20 2.58 -16.71
N SER A 182 4.41 2.79 -16.19
CA SER A 182 5.60 2.01 -16.54
C SER A 182 5.42 0.53 -16.23
N ILE A 183 4.85 0.19 -15.08
CA ILE A 183 4.59 -1.20 -14.67
C ILE A 183 3.53 -1.86 -15.53
N ILE A 184 2.44 -1.16 -15.84
CA ILE A 184 1.41 -1.66 -16.75
C ILE A 184 2.03 -1.96 -18.12
N GLU A 185 2.81 -1.03 -18.68
CA GLU A 185 3.49 -1.27 -19.97
C GLU A 185 4.43 -2.48 -19.93
N ARG A 186 5.18 -2.67 -18.84
CA ARG A 186 6.06 -3.84 -18.70
C ARG A 186 5.25 -5.13 -18.68
N ARG A 187 4.14 -5.18 -17.95
CA ARG A 187 3.24 -6.35 -17.89
C ARG A 187 2.64 -6.68 -19.26
N GLU A 188 2.18 -5.67 -20.00
CA GLU A 188 1.65 -5.83 -21.36
C GLU A 188 2.74 -6.36 -22.33
N LYS A 189 3.96 -5.82 -22.27
CA LYS A 189 5.10 -6.28 -23.10
C LYS A 189 5.54 -7.71 -22.79
N GLN A 190 5.41 -8.16 -21.54
CA GLN A 190 5.77 -9.50 -21.09
C GLN A 190 4.69 -10.56 -21.41
N GLY A 191 3.62 -10.20 -22.11
CA GLY A 191 2.55 -11.12 -22.51
C GLY A 191 1.49 -11.36 -21.42
N GLY A 192 1.50 -10.57 -20.34
CA GLY A 192 0.54 -10.62 -19.24
C GLY A 192 -0.70 -9.75 -19.46
N GLY A 193 -1.16 -9.64 -20.71
CA GLY A 193 -2.42 -8.97 -21.03
C GLY A 193 -3.57 -9.83 -20.53
N HIS A 194 -4.47 -9.22 -19.76
CA HIS A 194 -5.79 -9.76 -19.45
C HIS A 194 -6.55 -9.93 -20.79
N THR A 195 -6.36 -11.05 -21.50
CA THR A 195 -7.05 -11.24 -22.76
C THR A 195 -8.52 -11.56 -22.49
N GLY A 196 -9.38 -10.60 -22.81
CA GLY A 196 -10.77 -10.85 -23.20
C GLY A 196 -10.86 -11.85 -24.37
N PRO A 197 -12.08 -12.26 -24.75
CA PRO A 197 -12.34 -13.59 -25.30
C PRO A 197 -11.77 -13.80 -26.70
N ASP A 198 -11.24 -15.01 -26.88
CA ASP A 198 -11.11 -15.84 -28.09
C ASP A 198 -10.59 -15.22 -29.39
N ARG A 199 -9.46 -15.78 -29.85
CA ARG A 199 -9.19 -15.95 -31.28
C ARG A 199 -8.85 -17.40 -31.60
N ASN A 200 -9.68 -17.99 -32.46
CA ASN A 200 -9.64 -19.35 -32.97
C ASN A 200 -8.30 -19.74 -33.63
N GLY A 201 -7.95 -21.02 -33.48
CA GLY A 201 -7.34 -21.81 -34.55
C GLY A 201 -6.06 -22.57 -34.23
N SER A 202 -6.13 -23.65 -33.45
CA SER A 202 -5.24 -24.82 -33.59
C SER A 202 -5.72 -25.98 -32.72
N SER A 203 -6.00 -27.13 -33.34
CA SER A 203 -6.61 -28.31 -32.74
C SER A 203 -5.59 -29.22 -32.06
N THR A 204 -5.20 -28.85 -30.84
CA THR A 204 -4.81 -29.77 -29.77
C THR A 204 -5.20 -29.08 -28.48
N SER A 205 -6.29 -29.49 -27.82
CA SER A 205 -6.66 -28.92 -26.52
C SER A 205 -5.47 -29.11 -25.57
N PRO A 206 -4.82 -28.02 -25.12
CA PRO A 206 -3.80 -28.13 -24.09
C PRO A 206 -4.45 -28.79 -22.87
N ALA A 207 -3.74 -29.71 -22.21
CA ALA A 207 -4.21 -30.25 -20.94
C ALA A 207 -4.52 -29.07 -20.00
N ALA A 208 -5.73 -29.05 -19.42
CA ALA A 208 -6.16 -27.96 -18.55
C ALA A 208 -5.15 -27.80 -17.40
N VAL A 209 -4.65 -26.57 -17.20
CA VAL A 209 -3.73 -26.26 -16.10
C VAL A 209 -4.41 -26.59 -14.78
N GLN A 210 -3.80 -27.45 -13.96
CA GLN A 210 -4.33 -27.77 -12.65
C GLN A 210 -4.22 -26.55 -11.73
N PRO A 211 -5.30 -26.16 -11.01
CA PRO A 211 -5.23 -25.06 -10.06
C PRO A 211 -4.19 -25.34 -8.96
N PRO A 212 -3.29 -24.39 -8.67
CA PRO A 212 -2.30 -24.59 -7.62
C PRO A 212 -2.98 -24.55 -6.24
N ARG A 213 -2.37 -25.23 -5.27
CA ARG A 213 -2.83 -25.34 -3.87
C ARG A 213 -1.90 -24.63 -2.90
N THR A 214 -0.66 -24.34 -3.32
CA THR A 214 0.36 -23.66 -2.53
C THR A 214 0.98 -22.51 -3.32
N TYR A 215 1.58 -21.53 -2.63
CA TYR A 215 2.33 -20.48 -3.32
C TYR A 215 3.54 -21.04 -4.09
N ALA A 216 4.10 -22.17 -3.67
CA ALA A 216 5.18 -22.85 -4.40
C ALA A 216 4.69 -23.43 -5.75
N GLU A 217 3.53 -24.11 -5.75
CA GLU A 217 2.91 -24.61 -6.98
C GLU A 217 2.52 -23.45 -7.91
N ALA A 218 1.96 -22.37 -7.37
CA ALA A 218 1.59 -21.19 -8.15
C ALA A 218 2.82 -20.46 -8.74
N LEU A 219 3.92 -20.37 -7.98
CA LEU A 219 5.17 -19.79 -8.46
C LEU A 219 5.79 -20.63 -9.59
N ALA A 220 5.69 -21.96 -9.51
CA ALA A 220 6.17 -22.84 -10.58
C ALA A 220 5.43 -22.58 -11.91
N LEU A 221 4.12 -22.29 -11.86
CA LEU A 221 3.32 -21.98 -13.04
C LEU A 221 3.79 -20.71 -13.77
N VAL A 222 4.27 -19.70 -13.04
CA VAL A 222 4.69 -18.42 -13.65
C VAL A 222 6.18 -18.36 -13.98
N THR A 223 7.01 -19.18 -13.34
CA THR A 223 8.46 -19.23 -13.59
C THR A 223 8.83 -20.19 -14.71
N ASN A 224 8.07 -21.28 -14.91
CA ASN A 224 8.26 -22.24 -15.99
C ASN A 224 6.90 -22.69 -16.54
N PRO A 225 6.23 -21.86 -17.37
CA PRO A 225 4.88 -22.14 -17.84
C PRO A 225 4.89 -23.34 -18.80
N ALA A 226 4.28 -24.44 -18.36
CA ALA A 226 4.20 -25.68 -19.14
C ALA A 226 3.05 -25.68 -20.17
N ALA A 227 2.09 -24.77 -20.04
CA ALA A 227 0.93 -24.65 -20.92
C ALA A 227 0.37 -23.21 -20.93
N PRO A 228 -0.42 -22.83 -21.95
CA PRO A 228 -1.26 -21.63 -21.87
C PRO A 228 -2.19 -21.68 -20.64
N GLY A 229 -2.48 -20.53 -20.02
CA GLY A 229 -3.35 -20.47 -18.83
C GLY A 229 -2.63 -20.55 -17.48
N CYS A 230 -1.30 -20.78 -17.47
CA CYS A 230 -0.53 -20.91 -16.23
C CYS A 230 -0.51 -19.63 -15.38
N VAL A 231 -0.36 -18.47 -16.03
CA VAL A 231 -0.33 -17.17 -15.35
C VAL A 231 -1.70 -16.83 -14.78
N GLU A 232 -2.76 -17.12 -15.53
CA GLU A 232 -4.15 -16.91 -15.13
C GLU A 232 -4.53 -17.78 -13.94
N ALA A 233 -4.10 -19.05 -13.92
CA ALA A 233 -4.32 -19.96 -12.80
C ALA A 233 -3.57 -19.50 -11.53
N ALA A 234 -2.31 -19.08 -11.67
CA ALA A 234 -1.53 -18.54 -10.56
C ALA A 234 -2.11 -17.23 -10.02
N ALA A 235 -2.55 -16.33 -10.90
CA ALA A 235 -3.22 -15.09 -10.53
C ALA A 235 -4.55 -15.37 -9.84
N ALA A 236 -5.37 -16.30 -10.35
CA ALA A 236 -6.62 -16.69 -9.69
C ALA A 236 -6.38 -17.23 -8.28
N PHE A 237 -5.38 -18.09 -8.10
CA PHE A 237 -4.98 -18.59 -6.79
C PHE A 237 -4.53 -17.47 -5.86
N TYR A 238 -3.66 -16.57 -6.32
CA TYR A 238 -3.20 -15.42 -5.53
C TYR A 238 -4.37 -14.60 -4.99
N ARG A 239 -5.39 -14.37 -5.81
CA ARG A 239 -6.56 -13.56 -5.45
C ARG A 239 -7.43 -14.18 -4.35
N THR A 240 -7.53 -15.51 -4.31
CA THR A 240 -8.51 -16.20 -3.46
C THR A 240 -7.90 -17.00 -2.31
N ARG A 241 -6.57 -17.17 -2.27
CA ARG A 241 -5.90 -18.07 -1.33
C ARG A 241 -6.09 -17.65 0.13
N ASP A 242 -5.81 -16.39 0.42
CA ASP A 242 -5.88 -15.84 1.77
C ASP A 242 -7.17 -15.03 1.88
N ALA A 243 -7.98 -15.29 2.91
CA ALA A 243 -9.17 -14.48 3.21
C ALA A 243 -8.86 -13.32 4.17
N PHE A 244 -7.76 -13.43 4.93
CA PHE A 244 -7.40 -12.47 5.98
C PHE A 244 -5.90 -12.48 6.30
N GLU A 245 -5.34 -11.31 6.60
CA GLU A 245 -3.96 -11.15 7.07
C GLU A 245 -3.92 -10.87 8.59
N PRO A 246 -3.37 -11.76 9.44
CA PRO A 246 -3.37 -11.60 10.90
C PRO A 246 -2.40 -10.52 11.39
N MET A 247 -2.78 -9.80 12.45
CA MET A 247 -1.93 -8.76 13.02
C MET A 247 -0.67 -9.35 13.63
N ARG A 248 0.48 -8.92 13.10
CA ARG A 248 1.80 -9.34 13.53
C ARG A 248 2.54 -8.13 14.08
N ILE A 249 2.63 -8.06 15.39
CA ILE A 249 3.37 -7.01 16.10
C ILE A 249 4.77 -7.53 16.42
N PHE A 250 5.80 -6.76 16.09
CA PHE A 250 7.17 -7.04 16.48
C PHE A 250 7.31 -7.03 18.01
N ARG A 251 7.92 -8.08 18.56
CA ARG A 251 8.06 -8.29 20.02
C ARG A 251 9.51 -8.32 20.49
N GLY A 252 10.40 -7.64 19.77
CA GLY A 252 11.81 -7.57 20.16
C GLY A 252 12.67 -8.76 19.74
N ARG A 253 12.13 -9.68 18.94
CA ARG A 253 12.88 -10.81 18.38
C ARG A 253 12.49 -11.05 16.94
N GLU A 254 13.46 -11.47 16.15
CA GLU A 254 13.25 -11.94 14.79
C GLU A 254 12.26 -13.13 14.81
N PRO A 255 11.26 -13.18 13.91
CA PRO A 255 10.39 -14.35 13.80
C PRO A 255 11.19 -15.59 13.37
N GLU A 256 10.61 -16.78 13.56
CA GLU A 256 11.16 -17.98 12.91
C GLU A 256 10.96 -17.89 11.39
N THR A 257 11.99 -18.25 10.64
CA THR A 257 12.02 -18.21 9.18
C THR A 257 10.89 -19.04 8.58
N GLU A 258 10.63 -20.24 9.11
CA GLU A 258 9.57 -21.16 8.70
C GLU A 258 8.18 -20.52 8.83
N ALA A 259 7.96 -19.74 9.89
CA ALA A 259 6.68 -19.08 10.15
C ALA A 259 6.34 -18.01 9.10
N ILE A 260 7.33 -17.53 8.34
CA ILE A 260 7.16 -16.47 7.34
C ILE A 260 7.42 -16.95 5.90
N GLN A 261 7.94 -18.16 5.71
CA GLN A 261 8.29 -18.69 4.39
C GLN A 261 7.14 -18.63 3.40
N GLU A 262 5.95 -19.03 3.82
CA GLU A 262 4.79 -19.03 2.93
C GLU A 262 4.40 -17.60 2.50
N LYS A 263 4.61 -16.61 3.37
CA LYS A 263 4.40 -15.20 3.06
C LYS A 263 5.47 -14.65 2.12
N LEU A 264 6.72 -15.09 2.25
CA LEU A 264 7.78 -14.77 1.28
C LEU A 264 7.53 -15.37 -0.10
N ARG A 265 6.96 -16.57 -0.16
CA ARG A 265 6.49 -17.15 -1.44
C ARG A 265 5.34 -16.35 -2.04
N ARG A 266 4.38 -15.90 -1.21
CA ARG A 266 3.34 -14.96 -1.65
C ARG A 266 3.94 -13.67 -2.22
N ALA A 267 4.96 -13.11 -1.56
CA ALA A 267 5.69 -11.92 -2.02
C ALA A 267 6.33 -12.14 -3.38
N THR A 268 7.04 -13.26 -3.52
CA THR A 268 7.75 -13.63 -4.76
C THR A 268 6.76 -13.85 -5.90
N LEU A 269 5.63 -14.53 -5.63
CA LEU A 269 4.55 -14.67 -6.60
C LEU A 269 3.95 -13.31 -6.99
N ALA A 270 3.72 -12.42 -6.02
CA ALA A 270 3.25 -11.06 -6.31
C ALA A 270 4.24 -10.29 -7.19
N ALA A 271 5.54 -10.38 -6.92
CA ALA A 271 6.55 -9.70 -7.72
C ALA A 271 6.52 -10.15 -9.19
N VAL A 272 6.35 -11.45 -9.44
CA VAL A 272 6.20 -11.97 -10.80
C VAL A 272 4.88 -11.52 -11.43
N LEU A 273 3.75 -11.65 -10.73
CA LEU A 273 2.43 -11.34 -11.29
C LEU A 273 2.23 -9.83 -11.57
N PHE A 274 2.81 -8.97 -10.74
CA PHE A 274 2.59 -7.52 -10.79
C PHE A 274 3.79 -6.74 -11.31
N GLY A 275 4.90 -7.41 -11.67
CA GLY A 275 6.07 -6.76 -12.25
C GLY A 275 6.88 -5.92 -11.25
N PHE A 276 6.97 -6.38 -10.01
CA PHE A 276 7.87 -5.81 -8.98
C PHE A 276 9.24 -6.47 -9.03
N THR A 277 10.21 -5.89 -8.34
CA THR A 277 11.54 -6.46 -8.18
C THR A 277 11.45 -7.84 -7.53
N ARG A 278 11.97 -8.87 -8.20
CA ARG A 278 11.88 -10.25 -7.74
C ARG A 278 12.93 -10.54 -6.68
N THR A 279 12.65 -11.51 -5.81
CA THR A 279 13.54 -11.89 -4.71
C THR A 279 14.93 -12.31 -5.20
N GLU A 280 15.03 -12.96 -6.36
CA GLU A 280 16.31 -13.34 -6.98
C GLU A 280 17.10 -12.17 -7.57
N GLU A 281 16.46 -11.01 -7.76
CA GLU A 281 17.10 -9.77 -8.21
C GLU A 281 17.50 -8.87 -7.02
N MET A 282 17.15 -9.26 -5.80
CA MET A 282 17.49 -8.55 -4.57
C MET A 282 18.90 -8.92 -4.10
N GLY A 283 19.50 -8.03 -3.32
CA GLY A 283 20.84 -8.16 -2.78
C GLY A 283 21.59 -6.84 -2.78
N ASP A 284 22.92 -6.95 -2.90
CA ASP A 284 23.84 -5.82 -2.98
C ASP A 284 24.39 -5.70 -4.39
N ALA A 285 24.54 -4.47 -4.87
CA ALA A 285 25.22 -4.18 -6.12
C ALA A 285 26.67 -3.82 -5.87
N GLU A 286 27.56 -4.40 -6.68
CA GLU A 286 28.94 -3.93 -6.76
C GLU A 286 28.99 -2.48 -7.23
N ARG A 287 30.01 -1.76 -6.78
CA ARG A 287 30.23 -0.39 -7.20
C ARG A 287 30.88 -0.37 -8.59
N THR A 288 30.03 -0.44 -9.59
CA THR A 288 30.40 -0.36 -11.00
C THR A 288 29.77 0.88 -11.65
N GLY A 289 30.43 1.41 -12.68
CA GLY A 289 29.92 2.54 -13.49
C GLY A 289 30.00 3.93 -12.83
N ASN A 290 29.60 4.95 -13.59
CA ASN A 290 29.56 6.34 -13.12
C ASN A 290 28.26 6.61 -12.35
N VAL A 291 28.38 7.03 -11.08
CA VAL A 291 27.25 7.50 -10.28
C VAL A 291 26.92 8.95 -10.65
N PRO A 292 25.66 9.29 -11.00
CA PRO A 292 25.27 10.67 -11.29
C PRO A 292 25.49 11.57 -10.07
N VAL A 293 25.78 12.86 -10.34
CA VAL A 293 25.95 13.86 -9.27
C VAL A 293 24.58 14.24 -8.70
N ALA A 294 24.36 13.98 -7.43
CA ALA A 294 23.23 14.44 -6.65
C ALA A 294 23.36 15.94 -6.36
N ARG A 295 22.75 16.78 -7.20
CA ARG A 295 22.83 18.26 -7.09
C ARG A 295 21.79 18.87 -6.16
N ALA A 296 20.74 18.13 -5.85
CA ALA A 296 19.60 18.61 -5.09
C ALA A 296 18.92 17.42 -4.41
N PHE A 297 18.42 17.66 -3.21
CA PHE A 297 17.65 16.68 -2.45
C PHE A 297 16.18 17.08 -2.37
N MET A 298 15.30 16.10 -2.20
CA MET A 298 13.89 16.28 -1.89
C MET A 298 13.49 15.31 -0.77
N PRO A 299 12.36 15.53 -0.09
CA PRO A 299 11.86 14.57 0.88
C PRO A 299 11.57 13.19 0.27
N PRO A 300 11.77 12.09 1.01
CA PRO A 300 11.54 10.73 0.51
C PRO A 300 10.05 10.37 0.38
N LEU A 301 9.17 11.13 1.03
CA LEU A 301 7.72 10.99 0.98
C LEU A 301 7.03 12.31 1.35
N ARG A 302 5.73 12.39 1.10
CA ARG A 302 4.87 13.50 1.49
C ARG A 302 4.89 13.70 3.01
N ASP A 303 4.83 14.96 3.46
CA ASP A 303 4.77 15.32 4.89
C ASP A 303 6.01 14.93 5.71
N PHE A 304 7.16 14.66 5.07
CA PHE A 304 8.38 14.22 5.75
C PHE A 304 8.88 15.15 6.89
N PHE A 305 8.74 16.46 6.75
CA PHE A 305 9.24 17.45 7.73
C PHE A 305 8.28 17.68 8.91
N GLU A 306 7.50 16.67 9.28
CA GLU A 306 6.57 16.71 10.41
C GLU A 306 7.26 17.21 11.70
N PRO A 307 6.85 18.37 12.27
CA PRO A 307 7.52 19.01 13.41
C PRO A 307 7.60 18.16 14.70
N GLY A 308 6.77 17.12 14.79
CA GLY A 308 6.68 16.22 15.95
C GLY A 308 7.62 15.02 15.89
N SER A 309 8.15 14.65 14.73
CA SER A 309 9.07 13.51 14.65
C SER A 309 10.44 13.93 15.18
N LYS A 310 10.88 13.34 16.30
CA LYS A 310 12.19 13.54 16.93
C LYS A 310 12.86 12.19 17.18
N SER A 311 12.87 11.36 16.16
CA SER A 311 13.36 9.98 16.25
C SER A 311 14.85 9.89 15.94
N PHE A 312 15.44 10.76 15.12
CA PHE A 312 16.90 10.76 14.91
C PHE A 312 17.64 11.16 16.20
N GLY A 313 18.69 10.43 16.56
CA GLY A 313 19.48 10.69 17.76
C GLY A 313 18.78 10.33 19.08
N LEU A 314 17.55 9.81 19.03
CA LEU A 314 16.80 9.44 20.23
C LEU A 314 17.47 8.28 20.96
N LYS A 315 17.83 8.49 22.24
CA LYS A 315 18.41 7.45 23.09
C LYS A 315 17.33 6.57 23.70
N MET A 316 17.40 5.28 23.40
CA MET A 316 16.56 4.26 24.01
C MET A 316 17.03 3.94 25.44
N GLY A 317 16.09 3.91 26.38
CA GLY A 317 16.36 3.64 27.79
C GLY A 317 16.95 2.24 28.06
N GLY A 318 17.56 2.08 29.24
CA GLY A 318 18.32 0.88 29.63
C GLY A 318 17.50 -0.33 30.11
N GLY A 319 16.21 -0.40 29.81
CA GLY A 319 15.27 -1.38 30.40
C GLY A 319 15.29 -2.82 29.84
N GLY A 320 16.40 -3.29 29.26
CA GLY A 320 16.56 -4.66 28.76
C GLY A 320 15.70 -5.04 27.53
N GLY A 321 15.07 -4.07 26.86
CA GLY A 321 14.35 -4.29 25.61
C GLY A 321 15.29 -4.48 24.41
N ALA A 322 14.75 -4.93 23.27
CA ALA A 322 15.53 -5.22 22.06
C ALA A 322 16.36 -4.04 21.54
N PHE A 323 15.98 -2.81 21.89
CA PHE A 323 16.67 -1.58 21.51
C PHE A 323 17.36 -0.89 22.69
N SER A 324 17.47 -1.53 23.85
CA SER A 324 18.02 -0.88 25.03
C SER A 324 19.47 -0.44 24.85
N ASN A 325 19.80 0.74 25.38
CA ASN A 325 21.11 1.36 25.31
C ASN A 325 21.59 1.64 23.87
N THR A 326 20.67 1.93 22.96
CA THR A 326 20.96 2.32 21.59
C THR A 326 20.49 3.74 21.27
N ILE A 327 21.00 4.30 20.19
CA ILE A 327 20.60 5.57 19.58
C ILE A 327 19.92 5.25 18.25
N HIS A 328 18.77 5.86 18.01
CA HIS A 328 18.07 5.70 16.74
C HIS A 328 18.73 6.55 15.63
N THR A 329 18.98 5.92 14.48
CA THR A 329 19.88 6.42 13.42
C THR A 329 19.17 7.08 12.24
N GLY A 330 17.84 7.13 12.27
CA GLY A 330 17.01 7.70 11.22
C GLY A 330 15.82 8.46 11.78
N TYR A 331 14.98 8.96 10.88
CA TYR A 331 13.65 9.46 11.20
C TYR A 331 12.59 8.42 10.88
N ASP A 332 11.72 8.16 11.84
CA ASP A 332 10.48 7.43 11.67
C ASP A 332 9.34 8.42 11.40
N VAL A 333 8.71 8.32 10.23
CA VAL A 333 7.69 9.28 9.74
C VAL A 333 6.55 8.55 9.02
N ALA A 334 5.48 9.28 8.69
CA ALA A 334 4.32 8.77 7.96
C ALA A 334 3.63 7.58 8.66
N TRP A 335 3.48 7.69 9.99
CA TRP A 335 2.84 6.66 10.80
C TRP A 335 1.40 6.37 10.31
N LEU A 336 1.06 5.08 10.24
CA LEU A 336 -0.26 4.56 9.83
C LEU A 336 -0.64 4.85 8.37
N ARG A 337 0.32 5.23 7.52
CA ARG A 337 0.10 5.52 6.09
C ARG A 337 0.44 4.30 5.23
N ASP A 338 -0.28 3.20 5.41
CA ASP A 338 -0.09 1.95 4.64
C ASP A 338 -0.03 2.25 3.12
N ASN A 339 0.91 1.63 2.40
CA ASN A 339 1.09 1.75 0.94
C ASN A 339 1.39 3.20 0.44
N LEU A 340 1.85 4.12 1.30
CA LEU A 340 2.30 5.44 0.85
C LEU A 340 3.55 5.35 -0.04
N THR A 341 3.64 6.17 -1.07
CA THR A 341 4.74 6.17 -2.03
C THR A 341 6.04 6.65 -1.38
N VAL A 342 7.14 5.98 -1.72
CA VAL A 342 8.50 6.35 -1.31
C VAL A 342 9.33 6.61 -2.56
N VAL A 343 10.00 7.76 -2.62
CA VAL A 343 10.79 8.22 -3.76
C VAL A 343 12.27 8.39 -3.40
N ALA A 344 13.14 8.34 -4.42
CA ALA A 344 14.55 8.65 -4.27
C ALA A 344 14.74 10.13 -3.90
N VAL A 345 15.45 10.40 -2.80
CA VAL A 345 15.69 11.77 -2.35
C VAL A 345 16.60 12.57 -3.28
N ALA A 346 17.43 11.91 -4.09
CA ALA A 346 18.32 12.52 -5.07
C ALA A 346 18.70 11.50 -6.15
N ASP A 347 19.34 11.98 -7.22
CA ASP A 347 19.98 11.11 -8.21
C ASP A 347 21.01 10.19 -7.52
N GLY A 348 21.09 8.93 -7.93
CA GLY A 348 22.01 7.99 -7.32
C GLY A 348 21.96 6.61 -7.94
N VAL A 349 22.55 5.63 -7.26
CA VAL A 349 22.49 4.22 -7.63
C VAL A 349 21.95 3.40 -6.47
N VAL A 350 21.05 2.46 -6.77
CA VAL A 350 20.59 1.46 -5.80
C VAL A 350 21.75 0.54 -5.45
N ARG A 351 22.27 0.63 -4.23
CA ARG A 351 23.34 -0.26 -3.74
C ARG A 351 22.81 -1.49 -3.05
N ARG A 352 21.64 -1.39 -2.42
CA ARG A 352 20.98 -2.50 -1.77
C ARG A 352 19.49 -2.43 -2.00
N ALA A 353 18.89 -3.55 -2.35
CA ALA A 353 17.45 -3.76 -2.29
C ALA A 353 17.25 -5.18 -1.79
N LEU A 354 16.72 -5.36 -0.58
CA LEU A 354 16.54 -6.69 0.02
C LEU A 354 15.37 -6.73 0.98
N TYR A 355 14.97 -7.94 1.37
CA TYR A 355 14.06 -8.18 2.47
C TYR A 355 14.81 -8.62 3.73
N ASN A 356 14.46 -8.05 4.88
CA ASN A 356 14.86 -8.53 6.20
C ASN A 356 13.63 -8.71 7.10
N GLN A 357 13.63 -9.75 7.93
CA GLN A 357 12.43 -10.17 8.68
C GLN A 357 11.95 -9.17 9.75
N THR A 358 12.82 -8.25 10.17
CA THR A 358 12.52 -7.19 11.15
C THR A 358 12.40 -5.81 10.52
N TRP A 359 12.94 -5.61 9.32
CA TRP A 359 12.86 -4.34 8.61
C TRP A 359 11.79 -4.32 7.52
N GLY A 360 11.32 -5.48 7.07
CA GLY A 360 10.62 -5.57 5.79
C GLY A 360 11.58 -5.37 4.61
N HIS A 361 11.08 -4.78 3.53
CA HIS A 361 11.92 -4.43 2.40
C HIS A 361 12.72 -3.15 2.72
N ILE A 362 13.99 -3.16 2.31
CA ILE A 362 14.96 -2.09 2.51
C ILE A 362 15.53 -1.70 1.15
N VAL A 363 15.63 -0.40 0.90
CA VAL A 363 16.44 0.15 -0.19
C VAL A 363 17.55 1.01 0.40
N ILE A 364 18.76 0.93 -0.16
CA ILE A 364 19.84 1.89 0.10
C ILE A 364 20.32 2.44 -1.23
N LEU A 365 20.31 3.77 -1.34
CA LEU A 365 20.89 4.49 -2.47
C LEU A 365 22.22 5.10 -2.06
N GLU A 366 23.20 5.07 -2.97
CA GLU A 366 24.44 5.83 -2.85
C GLU A 366 24.41 7.03 -3.81
N HIS A 367 24.79 8.19 -3.28
CA HIS A 367 24.77 9.47 -3.96
C HIS A 367 26.17 10.08 -3.98
N ARG A 368 26.59 10.60 -5.15
CA ARG A 368 27.79 11.41 -5.28
C ARG A 368 27.43 12.89 -5.21
N LEU A 369 27.99 13.63 -4.26
CA LEU A 369 27.74 15.06 -4.10
C LEU A 369 28.62 15.91 -5.06
N PRO A 370 28.31 17.21 -5.25
CA PRO A 370 29.06 18.08 -6.16
C PRO A 370 30.53 18.29 -5.80
N ASP A 371 30.90 18.08 -4.54
CA ASP A 371 32.27 18.16 -4.02
C ASP A 371 32.99 16.79 -4.07
N ASP A 372 32.44 15.83 -4.81
CA ASP A 372 32.89 14.43 -4.93
C ASP A 372 32.87 13.62 -3.63
N SER A 373 32.26 14.16 -2.56
CA SER A 373 31.97 13.37 -1.37
C SER A 373 30.75 12.45 -1.60
N TRP A 374 30.58 11.47 -0.71
CA TRP A 374 29.55 10.43 -0.84
C TRP A 374 28.59 10.45 0.34
N ILE A 375 27.34 10.14 0.06
CA ILE A 375 26.32 9.92 1.08
C ILE A 375 25.38 8.81 0.66
N CYS A 376 24.93 8.01 1.62
CA CYS A 376 23.92 6.99 1.41
C CYS A 376 22.60 7.38 2.07
N SER A 377 21.48 7.10 1.39
CA SER A 377 20.14 7.17 1.98
C SER A 377 19.57 5.76 2.16
N LEU A 378 18.99 5.49 3.33
CA LEU A 378 18.39 4.22 3.72
C LEU A 378 16.88 4.39 3.87
N TYR A 379 16.12 3.47 3.28
CA TYR A 379 14.67 3.43 3.30
C TYR A 379 14.22 2.07 3.84
N GLY A 380 13.67 2.03 5.05
CA GLY A 380 13.19 0.80 5.70
C GLY A 380 11.67 0.68 5.74
N HIS A 381 11.16 -0.48 6.20
CA HIS A 381 9.74 -0.77 6.39
C HIS A 381 8.89 -0.69 5.11
N LEU A 382 9.52 -0.94 3.96
CA LEU A 382 8.86 -0.94 2.65
C LEU A 382 8.09 -2.25 2.40
N SER A 383 7.09 -2.18 1.53
CA SER A 383 6.32 -3.31 1.03
C SER A 383 7.08 -4.10 -0.05
N PRO A 384 6.58 -5.28 -0.47
CA PRO A 384 7.12 -6.02 -1.60
C PRO A 384 6.99 -5.30 -2.96
N ALA A 385 6.23 -4.20 -3.06
CA ALA A 385 6.03 -3.44 -4.29
C ALA A 385 7.21 -2.51 -4.63
N LEU A 386 8.43 -3.03 -4.48
CA LEU A 386 9.65 -2.37 -4.94
C LEU A 386 9.70 -2.36 -6.46
N THR A 387 10.12 -1.24 -7.04
CA THR A 387 10.15 -1.07 -8.50
C THR A 387 11.55 -0.77 -9.04
N VAL A 388 12.53 -0.79 -8.15
CA VAL A 388 13.95 -0.65 -8.42
C VAL A 388 14.74 -1.87 -7.99
N LYS A 389 15.89 -2.11 -8.61
CA LYS A 389 16.79 -3.23 -8.28
C LYS A 389 18.23 -2.78 -8.03
N PRO A 390 19.06 -3.58 -7.32
CA PRO A 390 20.46 -3.26 -7.12
C PRO A 390 21.17 -3.01 -8.46
N GLY A 391 21.99 -1.96 -8.50
CA GLY A 391 22.76 -1.51 -9.66
C GLY A 391 22.02 -0.52 -10.55
N GLU A 392 20.73 -0.30 -10.32
CA GLU A 392 19.92 0.65 -11.08
C GLU A 392 20.28 2.10 -10.73
N VAL A 393 20.46 2.93 -11.77
CA VAL A 393 20.57 4.38 -11.62
C VAL A 393 19.17 4.95 -11.46
N VAL A 394 18.94 5.70 -10.37
CA VAL A 394 17.67 6.35 -10.08
C VAL A 394 17.79 7.86 -10.16
N ARG A 395 16.69 8.54 -10.47
CA ARG A 395 16.59 10.00 -10.45
C ARG A 395 15.87 10.51 -9.22
N LYS A 396 16.20 11.72 -8.78
CA LYS A 396 15.46 12.43 -7.74
C LYS A 396 13.96 12.41 -8.04
N GLY A 397 13.15 11.97 -7.08
CA GLY A 397 11.70 11.88 -7.22
C GLY A 397 11.21 10.60 -7.91
N GLN A 398 12.09 9.74 -8.42
CA GLN A 398 11.70 8.43 -8.94
C GLN A 398 11.16 7.57 -7.79
N ARG A 399 10.00 6.92 -8.01
CA ARG A 399 9.44 5.97 -7.06
C ARG A 399 10.39 4.77 -6.88
N LEU A 400 10.64 4.42 -5.62
CA LEU A 400 11.42 3.23 -5.22
C LEU A 400 10.49 2.07 -4.86
N GLY A 401 9.33 2.40 -4.29
CA GLY A 401 8.36 1.47 -3.75
C GLY A 401 7.28 2.19 -2.94
N ALA A 402 6.65 1.45 -2.03
CA ALA A 402 5.65 1.97 -1.10
C ALA A 402 5.83 1.39 0.30
N LEU A 403 5.33 2.07 1.33
CA LEU A 403 5.37 1.59 2.72
C LEU A 403 4.62 0.26 2.88
N GLY A 404 5.19 -0.64 3.68
CA GLY A 404 4.53 -1.89 4.03
C GLY A 404 3.34 -1.67 4.97
N ARG A 405 2.38 -2.60 4.92
CA ARG A 405 1.16 -2.51 5.73
C ARG A 405 1.42 -2.67 7.22
N SER A 406 0.64 -1.96 8.01
CA SER A 406 0.71 -1.98 9.48
C SER A 406 0.61 -3.39 10.06
N CYS A 407 1.58 -3.73 10.90
CA CYS A 407 1.67 -4.96 11.66
C CYS A 407 1.51 -6.19 10.77
N THR A 408 2.31 -6.26 9.71
CA THR A 408 2.40 -7.41 8.81
C THR A 408 3.84 -7.89 8.69
N TRP A 409 4.05 -9.05 8.06
CA TRP A 409 5.41 -9.53 7.75
C TRP A 409 6.14 -8.59 6.78
N GLU A 410 5.41 -7.85 5.94
CA GLU A 410 5.95 -7.02 4.86
C GLU A 410 6.88 -5.91 5.36
N ASN A 411 6.59 -5.35 6.54
CA ASN A 411 7.37 -4.27 7.15
C ASN A 411 8.11 -4.68 8.44
N GLY A 412 8.19 -5.98 8.73
CA GLY A 412 8.82 -6.50 9.95
C GLY A 412 7.91 -6.60 11.18
N GLY A 413 6.65 -6.18 11.07
CA GLY A 413 5.64 -6.26 12.13
C GLY A 413 5.43 -4.97 12.91
N TYR A 414 5.72 -3.83 12.29
CA TYR A 414 5.55 -2.51 12.90
C TYR A 414 4.27 -1.86 12.39
N TRP A 415 3.73 -0.89 13.13
CA TRP A 415 2.79 0.06 12.52
C TRP A 415 3.47 0.70 11.31
N SER A 416 2.76 0.89 10.21
CA SER A 416 3.36 1.40 8.98
C SER A 416 4.02 2.76 9.24
N HIS A 417 5.27 2.90 8.82
CA HIS A 417 6.07 4.12 8.87
C HIS A 417 7.25 3.94 7.91
N LEU A 418 7.89 5.03 7.50
CA LEU A 418 9.21 4.99 6.89
C LEU A 418 10.26 5.14 7.98
N HIS A 419 11.20 4.21 8.07
CA HIS A 419 12.48 4.49 8.72
C HIS A 419 13.44 5.05 7.67
N PHE A 420 13.80 6.32 7.79
CA PHE A 420 14.66 7.02 6.84
C PHE A 420 15.98 7.44 7.48
N GLY A 421 17.09 6.85 7.02
CA GLY A 421 18.43 7.15 7.51
C GLY A 421 19.29 7.82 6.45
N MET A 422 20.23 8.68 6.86
CA MET A 422 21.26 9.21 5.98
C MET A 422 22.62 9.07 6.65
N ARG A 423 23.60 8.59 5.88
CA ARG A 423 24.94 8.31 6.41
C ARG A 423 26.01 8.71 5.41
N THR A 424 26.97 9.51 5.87
CA THR A 424 28.10 9.96 5.06
C THR A 424 29.05 8.82 4.71
N GLY A 425 29.74 9.00 3.60
CA GLY A 425 30.65 8.02 3.05
C GLY A 425 30.01 7.10 2.02
N GLU A 426 30.89 6.32 1.42
CA GLU A 426 30.61 5.34 0.38
C GLU A 426 29.93 4.10 0.94
N PHE A 427 28.98 3.52 0.23
CA PHE A 427 28.39 2.24 0.61
C PHE A 427 29.49 1.17 0.74
N GLY A 428 29.50 0.41 1.83
CA GLY A 428 30.59 -0.51 2.18
C GLY A 428 30.18 -1.64 3.13
N THR A 429 31.15 -2.28 3.79
CA THR A 429 30.93 -3.51 4.60
C THR A 429 30.61 -3.26 6.08
N ALA A 430 30.64 -2.01 6.55
CA ALA A 430 30.15 -1.64 7.88
C ALA A 430 28.63 -1.89 7.99
N ARG A 431 28.05 -1.83 9.20
CA ARG A 431 26.59 -1.97 9.42
C ARG A 431 25.81 -0.80 8.81
N TRP A 432 25.63 -0.77 7.50
CA TRP A 432 24.84 0.22 6.76
C TRP A 432 23.34 0.06 6.99
N VAL A 433 22.90 -1.15 7.34
CA VAL A 433 21.55 -1.39 7.87
C VAL A 433 21.65 -1.41 9.39
N ALA A 434 21.64 -0.23 9.99
CA ALA A 434 21.47 -0.06 11.42
C ALA A 434 20.36 0.97 11.60
N GLY A 435 19.31 0.59 12.31
CA GLY A 435 18.22 1.50 12.72
C GLY A 435 18.49 2.02 14.12
N TYR A 436 19.18 1.19 14.91
CA TYR A 436 19.65 1.48 16.25
C TYR A 436 21.14 1.19 16.33
N TYR A 437 21.91 2.16 16.83
CA TYR A 437 23.35 2.10 17.00
C TYR A 437 23.70 2.03 18.49
N PRO A 438 24.64 1.20 18.95
CA PRO A 438 25.00 1.15 20.36
C PRO A 438 25.41 2.52 20.88
N SER A 439 24.77 2.99 21.96
CA SER A 439 24.97 4.36 22.45
C SER A 439 26.39 4.65 22.91
N LYS A 440 27.12 3.63 23.36
CA LYS A 440 28.55 3.75 23.67
C LYS A 440 29.35 4.12 22.42
N ILE A 441 29.20 3.35 21.34
CA ILE A 441 29.93 3.57 20.08
C ILE A 441 29.50 4.90 19.44
N TRP A 442 28.21 5.25 19.49
CA TRP A 442 27.70 6.52 18.97
C TRP A 442 28.42 7.73 19.56
N ASN A 443 28.76 7.71 20.85
CA ASN A 443 29.40 8.84 21.53
C ASN A 443 30.93 8.83 21.45
N GLU A 444 31.54 7.67 21.19
CA GLU A 444 32.99 7.48 21.26
C GLU A 444 33.65 7.46 19.87
N GLU A 445 32.90 7.14 18.80
CA GLU A 445 33.44 6.93 17.45
C GLU A 445 32.67 7.69 16.36
N PRO A 446 33.34 8.13 15.27
CA PRO A 446 32.67 8.67 14.10
C PRO A 446 31.72 7.63 13.46
N HIS A 447 30.40 7.82 13.64
CA HIS A 447 29.38 6.89 13.15
C HIS A 447 28.92 7.21 11.71
N GLY A 448 29.05 8.46 11.26
CA GLY A 448 28.69 8.92 9.91
C GLY A 448 27.20 9.20 9.69
N TRP A 449 26.30 8.74 10.57
CA TRP A 449 24.88 9.11 10.52
C TRP A 449 24.68 10.61 10.70
N VAL A 450 23.92 11.24 9.83
CA VAL A 450 23.58 12.66 9.86
C VAL A 450 22.08 12.83 10.04
N ASP A 451 21.64 13.96 10.59
CA ASP A 451 20.21 14.27 10.69
C ASP A 451 19.62 14.40 9.27
N PRO A 452 18.74 13.48 8.86
CA PRO A 452 18.20 13.47 7.50
C PRO A 452 17.37 14.71 7.15
N GLN A 453 16.61 15.26 8.11
CA GLN A 453 15.77 16.43 7.85
C GLN A 453 16.61 17.70 7.70
N VAL A 454 17.67 17.85 8.50
CA VAL A 454 18.63 18.95 8.37
C VAL A 454 19.37 18.83 7.05
N PHE A 455 19.94 17.65 6.76
CA PHE A 455 20.70 17.43 5.55
C PHE A 455 19.87 17.73 4.28
N ILE A 456 18.65 17.20 4.19
CA ILE A 456 17.79 17.46 3.03
C ILE A 456 17.45 18.94 2.93
N ARG A 457 17.18 19.65 4.03
CA ARG A 457 16.89 21.11 3.98
C ARG A 457 18.07 21.92 3.47
N GLU A 458 19.28 21.59 3.91
CA GLU A 458 20.51 22.28 3.49
C GLU A 458 20.89 22.00 2.04
N HIS A 459 20.50 20.84 1.50
CA HIS A 459 20.82 20.40 0.13
C HIS A 459 19.60 20.43 -0.81
N SER A 460 18.47 20.95 -0.36
CA SER A 460 17.34 21.27 -1.23
C SER A 460 17.67 22.55 -2.00
N PRO A 461 17.25 22.70 -3.26
CA PRO A 461 17.33 23.99 -3.91
C PRO A 461 16.54 24.96 -3.04
N ALA A 462 17.18 26.06 -2.62
CA ALA A 462 16.51 27.08 -1.84
C ALA A 462 15.22 27.40 -2.58
N ALA A 463 14.07 27.11 -1.96
CA ALA A 463 12.83 27.69 -2.41
C ALA A 463 13.12 29.19 -2.47
N THR A 464 13.06 29.80 -3.65
CA THR A 464 12.94 31.24 -3.76
C THR A 464 11.65 31.62 -3.07
N VAL A 465 11.72 31.79 -1.75
CA VAL A 465 10.68 32.41 -0.95
C VAL A 465 10.78 33.89 -1.28
N PRO A 466 9.75 34.53 -1.87
CA PRO A 466 9.69 35.98 -1.90
C PRO A 466 9.74 36.43 -0.44
N SER A 467 10.72 37.26 -0.08
CA SER A 467 10.93 37.65 1.32
C SER A 467 9.62 38.16 1.93
N GLN A 468 9.16 37.51 3.00
CA GLN A 468 8.04 38.04 3.76
C GLN A 468 8.46 39.34 4.45
N ALA A 469 7.70 40.40 4.19
CA ALA A 469 7.70 41.58 5.03
C ALA A 469 7.19 41.18 6.43
N ALA A 470 7.91 41.64 7.45
CA ALA A 470 7.66 41.39 8.85
C ALA A 470 6.23 41.78 9.27
N GLY A 471 5.55 40.85 9.93
CA GLY A 471 4.30 41.09 10.65
C GLY A 471 4.31 40.25 11.91
N THR A 472 4.64 40.88 13.03
CA THR A 472 4.51 40.34 14.38
C THR A 472 3.04 40.05 14.68
N ASP A 473 2.68 38.83 15.04
CA ASP A 473 1.89 38.65 16.26
C ASP A 473 1.90 37.21 16.81
N THR A 474 1.74 37.19 18.11
CA THR A 474 1.90 36.12 19.09
C THR A 474 0.76 35.08 19.04
N GLN A 475 1.10 33.80 19.26
CA GLN A 475 0.13 32.74 19.63
C GLN A 475 0.68 31.90 20.80
N PRO A 476 -0.19 31.46 21.72
CA PRO A 476 0.22 30.85 22.98
C PRO A 476 0.49 29.36 22.86
N VAL A 477 1.42 28.90 23.69
CA VAL A 477 1.82 27.51 23.87
C VAL A 477 0.67 26.71 24.50
N VAL A 478 0.23 25.63 23.84
CA VAL A 478 -0.58 24.58 24.45
C VAL A 478 0.28 23.35 24.64
N THR A 479 0.59 23.06 25.91
CA THR A 479 1.24 21.83 26.39
C THR A 479 0.20 20.74 26.70
N GLY A 480 0.55 19.48 26.43
CA GLY A 480 -0.23 18.26 26.74
C GLY A 480 -0.72 17.61 25.44
N ILE A 481 -0.67 16.30 25.23
CA ILE A 481 -1.02 15.13 26.08
C ILE A 481 -0.35 13.88 25.41
N PRO A 482 -0.60 12.65 25.87
CA PRO A 482 0.13 11.81 26.84
C PRO A 482 1.27 10.94 26.25
#